data_AF-A0A959I635-F1
#
_entry.id   AF-A0A959I635-F1
#
_cell.length_a   1.000
_cell.length_b   1.000
_cell.length_c   1.000
_cell.angle_alpha   90.00
_cell.angle_beta   90.00
_cell.angle_gamma   90.00
#
_symmetry.space_group_name_H-M   'P 1'
#
loop_
_entity.id
_entity.type
_entity.pdbx_description
1 polymer ?
#
loop_
_entity_poly.entity_id
_entity_poly.type
_entity_poly.pdbx_seq_one_letter_code
_entity_poly.pdbx_strand_id
1 'polypeptide(L)'
;MKKLWSFPILVLLFWCNLSGQETPRYAAGQLLVKFLPETAPASEQAVAEDRFQDPVLDALGQKYGWPDIRKIGPLAPRKKQPANDWQRTFLLQAGAEVDLDQMLADYEQTGLFEFVERNYGGSSAGSPVELTPDDPFYGRQWSHYNDGTFFLGTPVIDADIDLDEAWEVETGDPSIIVAVLDNGVNYNHPEFQGRIWNNAGEIPNNGIDDDS
;
A
#
# COMPACT_ATOMS: atom_id res chain seq x y z
N MET A 1 70.12 -13.98 -30.43
CA MET A 1 69.61 -12.97 -29.47
C MET A 1 68.31 -12.38 -29.99
N LYS A 2 67.16 -12.84 -29.49
CA LYS A 2 65.85 -12.16 -29.63
C LYS A 2 65.10 -12.38 -28.31
N LYS A 3 64.87 -11.30 -27.56
CA LYS A 3 64.15 -11.27 -26.29
C LYS A 3 62.65 -11.29 -26.59
N LEU A 4 61.92 -12.28 -26.10
CA LEU A 4 60.46 -12.28 -26.06
C LEU A 4 60.04 -11.71 -24.69
N TRP A 5 59.25 -10.65 -24.71
CA TRP A 5 58.69 -10.02 -23.52
C TRP A 5 57.44 -10.77 -23.07
N SER A 6 57.40 -11.11 -21.78
CA SER A 6 56.24 -11.70 -21.10
C SER A 6 55.29 -10.57 -20.68
N PHE A 7 54.06 -10.55 -21.19
CA PHE A 7 52.99 -9.70 -20.65
C PHE A 7 52.28 -10.45 -19.51
N PRO A 8 52.22 -9.91 -18.28
CA PRO A 8 51.39 -10.49 -17.25
C PRO A 8 49.93 -10.08 -17.48
N ILE A 9 49.04 -11.07 -17.52
CA ILE A 9 47.59 -10.89 -17.50
C ILE A 9 47.21 -10.50 -16.08
N LEU A 10 46.79 -9.24 -15.90
CA LEU A 10 46.22 -8.74 -14.65
C LEU A 10 44.78 -9.27 -14.53
N VAL A 11 44.58 -10.33 -13.76
CA VAL A 11 43.24 -10.80 -13.39
C VAL A 11 42.74 -9.94 -12.24
N LEU A 12 41.92 -8.94 -12.56
CA LEU A 12 41.14 -8.17 -11.59
C LEU A 12 40.01 -9.07 -11.05
N LEU A 13 40.24 -9.66 -9.88
CA LEU A 13 39.17 -10.29 -9.10
C LEU A 13 38.27 -9.18 -8.55
N PHE A 14 37.14 -8.94 -9.21
CA PHE A 14 36.06 -8.13 -8.67
C PHE A 14 35.43 -8.90 -7.50
N TRP A 15 35.79 -8.52 -6.27
CA TRP A 15 35.02 -8.89 -5.09
C TRP A 15 33.70 -8.11 -5.12
N CYS A 16 32.64 -8.78 -5.54
CA CYS A 16 31.28 -8.34 -5.31
C CYS A 16 30.98 -8.56 -3.82
N ASN A 17 31.13 -7.52 -2.99
CA ASN A 17 30.49 -7.49 -1.68
C ASN A 17 28.99 -7.29 -1.91
N LEU A 18 28.28 -8.41 -2.07
CA LEU A 18 26.82 -8.42 -2.06
C LEU A 18 26.37 -8.46 -0.60
N SER A 19 26.46 -7.31 0.10
CA SER A 19 25.73 -7.13 1.35
C SER A 19 24.30 -6.69 1.02
N GLY A 20 23.52 -7.62 0.47
CA GLY A 20 22.06 -7.48 0.41
C GLY A 20 21.48 -7.83 1.77
N GLN A 21 21.60 -6.95 2.76
CA GLN A 21 20.63 -7.00 3.85
C GLN A 21 19.33 -6.49 3.26
N GLU A 22 18.41 -7.41 2.97
CA GLU A 22 17.02 -7.05 2.75
C GLU A 22 16.59 -6.19 3.94
N THR A 23 16.31 -4.91 3.69
CA THR A 23 15.72 -4.06 4.70
C THR A 23 14.43 -4.73 5.16
N PRO A 24 14.24 -5.00 6.45
CA PRO A 24 13.01 -5.61 6.92
C PRO A 24 11.80 -4.83 6.41
N ARG A 25 10.84 -5.52 5.80
CA ARG A 25 9.60 -4.92 5.27
C ARG A 25 8.62 -4.47 6.37
N TYR A 26 9.12 -4.18 7.57
CA TYR A 26 8.33 -3.76 8.71
C TYR A 26 8.94 -2.53 9.35
N ALA A 27 8.10 -1.69 9.95
CA ALA A 27 8.54 -0.49 10.63
C ALA A 27 9.36 -0.86 11.87
N ALA A 28 10.52 -0.24 12.02
CA ALA A 28 11.41 -0.48 13.15
C ALA A 28 10.73 -0.09 14.48
N GLY A 29 10.73 -1.00 15.45
CA GLY A 29 10.17 -0.75 16.78
C GLY A 29 8.64 -0.66 16.81
N GLN A 30 7.92 -1.16 15.80
CA GLN A 30 6.45 -1.14 15.77
C GLN A 30 5.84 -2.54 15.84
N LEU A 31 4.91 -2.73 16.78
CA LEU A 31 4.07 -3.92 16.87
C LEU A 31 2.58 -3.59 16.75
N LEU A 32 1.87 -4.42 16.01
CA LEU A 32 0.41 -4.48 16.02
C LEU A 32 -0.02 -5.55 17.01
N VAL A 33 -0.87 -5.16 17.96
CA VAL A 33 -1.40 -6.06 18.97
C VAL A 33 -2.90 -6.03 18.97
N LYS A 34 -3.52 -7.20 19.08
CA LYS A 34 -4.97 -7.31 19.25
C LYS A 34 -5.28 -8.11 20.48
N PHE A 35 -5.96 -7.49 21.44
CA PHE A 35 -6.29 -8.10 22.72
C PHE A 35 -7.40 -9.14 22.58
N LEU A 36 -7.37 -10.16 23.43
CA LEU A 36 -8.53 -11.03 23.66
C LEU A 36 -9.73 -10.21 24.18
N PRO A 37 -10.97 -10.63 23.94
CA PRO A 37 -12.14 -9.84 24.35
C PRO A 37 -12.18 -9.57 25.85
N GLU A 38 -11.78 -10.56 26.64
CA GLU A 38 -11.77 -10.55 28.10
C GLU A 38 -10.64 -9.72 28.74
N THR A 39 -9.54 -9.49 28.01
CA THR A 39 -8.35 -8.77 28.51
C THR A 39 -8.19 -7.39 27.87
N ALA A 40 -9.10 -7.01 26.99
CA ALA A 40 -9.03 -5.74 26.27
C ALA A 40 -9.13 -4.54 27.23
N PRO A 41 -8.15 -3.63 27.23
CA PRO A 41 -8.18 -2.43 28.05
C PRO A 41 -9.19 -1.43 27.50
N ALA A 42 -9.64 -0.51 28.35
CA ALA A 42 -10.42 0.65 27.90
C ALA A 42 -9.55 1.52 26.99
N SER A 43 -9.86 1.54 25.69
CA SER A 43 -8.95 2.10 24.69
C SER A 43 -8.67 3.59 24.89
N GLU A 44 -9.68 4.36 25.31
CA GLU A 44 -9.56 5.80 25.50
C GLU A 44 -8.57 6.14 26.62
N GLN A 45 -8.60 5.37 27.70
CA GLN A 45 -7.66 5.53 28.83
C GLN A 45 -6.26 5.07 28.43
N ALA A 46 -6.18 3.96 27.70
CA ALA A 46 -4.90 3.41 27.28
C ALA A 46 -4.11 4.35 26.37
N VAL A 47 -4.82 5.00 25.44
CA VAL A 47 -4.26 6.00 24.53
C VAL A 47 -3.96 7.32 25.26
N ALA A 48 -4.83 7.77 26.16
CA ALA A 48 -4.63 9.06 26.85
C ALA A 48 -3.47 9.05 27.86
N GLU A 49 -3.18 7.90 28.45
CA GLU A 49 -2.17 7.74 29.49
C GLU A 49 -0.89 7.03 29.02
N ASP A 50 -0.85 6.65 27.73
CA ASP A 50 0.19 5.83 27.10
C ASP A 50 0.54 4.59 27.95
N ARG A 51 -0.48 3.92 28.49
CA ARG A 51 -0.32 2.70 29.31
C ARG A 51 -1.58 1.85 29.33
N PHE A 52 -1.46 0.55 29.55
CA PHE A 52 -2.64 -0.33 29.54
C PHE A 52 -3.32 -0.50 30.90
N GLN A 53 -2.75 0.07 31.97
CA GLN A 53 -3.21 -0.12 33.36
C GLN A 53 -3.20 -1.59 33.80
N ASP A 54 -2.40 -2.40 33.12
CA ASP A 54 -2.14 -3.79 33.45
C ASP A 54 -0.70 -3.90 33.95
N PRO A 55 -0.44 -4.45 35.15
CA PRO A 55 0.91 -4.49 35.71
C PRO A 55 1.94 -5.23 34.85
N VAL A 56 1.53 -6.25 34.10
CA VAL A 56 2.42 -7.03 33.23
C VAL A 56 2.78 -6.21 32.00
N LEU A 57 1.77 -5.63 31.35
CA LEU A 57 1.99 -4.81 30.18
C LEU A 57 2.76 -3.54 30.54
N ASP A 58 2.41 -2.86 31.62
CA ASP A 58 3.09 -1.63 32.06
C ASP A 58 4.58 -1.89 32.37
N ALA A 59 4.92 -3.10 32.86
CA ALA A 59 6.31 -3.53 33.01
C ALA A 59 7.03 -3.72 31.66
N LEU A 60 6.35 -4.31 30.66
CA LEU A 60 6.87 -4.39 29.29
C LEU A 60 7.03 -2.98 28.68
N GLY A 61 6.10 -2.08 28.97
CA GLY A 61 6.18 -0.69 28.54
C GLY A 61 7.34 0.09 29.10
N GLN A 62 7.67 -0.15 30.37
CA GLN A 62 8.89 0.39 30.96
C GLN A 62 10.15 -0.23 30.35
N LYS A 63 10.12 -1.53 30.02
CA LYS A 63 11.25 -2.24 29.41
C LYS A 63 11.58 -1.73 28.01
N TYR A 64 10.57 -1.51 27.16
CA TYR A 64 10.74 -1.12 25.75
C TYR A 64 10.61 0.39 25.50
N GLY A 65 10.14 1.14 26.51
CA GLY A 65 9.77 2.54 26.42
C GLY A 65 8.55 2.71 25.53
N TRP A 66 7.38 3.01 26.09
CA TRP A 66 6.19 3.38 25.31
C TRP A 66 6.10 4.89 25.12
N PRO A 67 6.48 5.44 23.95
CA PRO A 67 6.23 6.82 23.60
C PRO A 67 4.81 7.06 23.08
N ASP A 68 4.12 6.03 22.57
CA ASP A 68 2.86 6.23 21.82
C ASP A 68 2.06 4.92 21.68
N ILE A 69 0.89 4.85 22.33
CA ILE A 69 -0.11 3.79 22.08
C ILE A 69 -1.19 4.36 21.18
N ARG A 70 -1.32 3.83 19.95
CA ARG A 70 -2.35 4.27 19.00
C ARG A 70 -3.41 3.21 18.80
N LYS A 71 -4.68 3.61 18.83
CA LYS A 71 -5.80 2.73 18.47
C LYS A 71 -5.89 2.62 16.95
N ILE A 72 -5.97 1.39 16.43
CA ILE A 72 -6.14 1.14 14.99
C ILE A 72 -7.62 0.89 14.70
N GLY A 73 -8.26 1.84 14.03
CA GLY A 73 -9.67 1.78 13.69
C GLY A 73 -10.08 2.94 12.79
N PRO A 74 -11.31 2.94 12.24
CA PRO A 74 -11.72 3.97 11.31
C PRO A 74 -11.70 5.35 11.98
N LEU A 75 -11.21 6.37 11.25
CA LEU A 75 -11.17 7.78 11.67
C LEU A 75 -12.56 8.35 12.01
N ALA A 76 -13.64 7.67 11.60
CA ALA A 76 -15.01 7.99 11.97
C ALA A 76 -15.88 6.73 12.18
N PRO A 77 -16.73 6.69 13.23
CA PRO A 77 -17.65 5.58 13.45
C PRO A 77 -18.71 5.53 12.34
N ARG A 78 -18.76 4.44 11.57
CA ARG A 78 -19.86 4.20 10.60
C ARG A 78 -21.12 3.77 11.36
N LYS A 79 -22.24 4.49 11.15
CA LYS A 79 -23.57 4.31 11.82
C LYS A 79 -24.19 2.90 11.78
N LYS A 80 -23.64 1.98 10.97
CA LYS A 80 -24.12 0.59 10.80
C LYS A 80 -22.99 -0.43 10.80
N GLN A 81 -21.83 -0.09 11.35
CA GLN A 81 -20.79 -1.09 11.55
C GLN A 81 -21.22 -1.96 12.74
N PRO A 82 -21.26 -3.29 12.60
CA PRO A 82 -21.48 -4.10 13.78
C PRO A 82 -20.31 -3.85 14.76
N ALA A 83 -20.52 -4.12 16.04
CA ALA A 83 -19.53 -3.87 17.08
C ALA A 83 -18.34 -4.85 16.91
N ASN A 84 -17.50 -4.63 15.89
CA ASN A 84 -16.50 -5.61 15.50
C ASN A 84 -15.10 -5.07 15.77
N ASP A 85 -14.38 -5.84 16.56
CA ASP A 85 -12.99 -6.28 16.40
C ASP A 85 -11.85 -5.25 16.43
N TRP A 86 -11.99 -4.12 15.75
CA TRP A 86 -10.94 -3.09 15.64
C TRP A 86 -10.74 -2.31 16.94
N GLN A 87 -11.74 -2.28 17.83
CA GLN A 87 -11.65 -1.54 19.09
C GLN A 87 -10.57 -2.09 20.05
N ARG A 88 -10.09 -3.30 19.79
CA ARG A 88 -9.11 -4.02 20.62
C ARG A 88 -7.73 -4.10 19.97
N THR A 89 -7.55 -3.42 18.84
CA THR A 89 -6.30 -3.41 18.07
C THR A 89 -5.55 -2.11 18.32
N PHE A 90 -4.27 -2.24 18.66
CA PHE A 90 -3.39 -1.12 18.96
C PHE A 90 -2.08 -1.26 18.20
N LEU A 91 -1.51 -0.11 17.81
CA LEU A 91 -0.15 0.02 17.34
C LEU A 91 0.70 0.52 18.50
N LEU A 92 1.75 -0.23 18.80
CA LEU A 92 2.76 0.07 19.80
C LEU A 92 4.02 0.57 19.09
N GLN A 93 4.45 1.78 19.42
CA GLN A 93 5.75 2.29 19.01
C GLN A 93 6.71 2.16 20.19
N ALA A 94 7.91 1.63 19.98
CA ALA A 94 8.99 1.65 20.97
C ALA A 94 9.70 3.02 20.98
N GLY A 95 10.14 3.45 22.17
CA GLY A 95 10.75 4.76 22.43
C GLY A 95 12.24 4.84 22.15
N ALA A 96 12.85 3.70 21.90
CA ALA A 96 14.24 3.56 21.50
C ALA A 96 14.36 2.43 20.47
N GLU A 97 15.56 2.28 19.92
CA GLU A 97 15.90 1.10 19.12
C GLU A 97 15.82 -0.15 20.00
N VAL A 98 14.95 -1.08 19.62
CA VAL A 98 14.67 -2.31 20.36
C VAL A 98 14.87 -3.52 19.47
N ASP A 99 15.23 -4.64 20.09
CA ASP A 99 15.13 -5.95 19.47
C ASP A 99 13.65 -6.32 19.34
N LEU A 100 13.13 -6.18 18.12
CA LEU A 100 11.72 -6.40 17.83
C LEU A 100 11.31 -7.87 17.99
N ASP A 101 12.24 -8.81 17.77
CA ASP A 101 11.96 -10.24 17.90
C ASP A 101 11.79 -10.59 19.38
N GLN A 102 12.65 -10.03 20.24
CA GLN A 102 12.50 -10.17 21.68
C GLN A 102 11.23 -9.48 22.19
N MET A 103 10.90 -8.29 21.67
CA MET A 103 9.67 -7.58 22.03
C MET A 103 8.43 -8.39 21.65
N LEU A 104 8.39 -8.95 20.44
CA LEU A 104 7.29 -9.79 19.98
C LEU A 104 7.12 -11.02 20.88
N ALA A 105 8.21 -11.74 21.18
CA ALA A 105 8.17 -12.91 22.05
C ALA A 105 7.68 -12.59 23.47
N ASP A 106 8.14 -11.48 24.05
CA ASP A 106 7.71 -11.03 25.38
C ASP A 106 6.20 -10.75 25.43
N TYR A 107 5.66 -10.10 24.40
CA TYR A 107 4.23 -9.79 24.31
C TYR A 107 3.39 -11.04 24.06
N GLU A 108 3.82 -11.94 23.18
CA GLU A 108 3.12 -13.22 22.93
C GLU A 108 3.06 -14.08 24.20
N GLN A 109 4.13 -14.10 25.00
CA GLN A 109 4.20 -14.89 26.22
C GLN A 109 3.19 -14.45 27.30
N THR A 110 2.69 -13.21 27.24
CA THR A 110 1.66 -12.73 28.19
C THR A 110 0.34 -13.50 28.06
N GLY A 111 0.04 -14.05 26.88
CA GLY A 111 -1.23 -14.73 26.61
C GLY A 111 -2.45 -13.80 26.61
N LEU A 112 -2.26 -12.48 26.58
CA LEU A 112 -3.35 -11.48 26.63
C LEU A 112 -3.90 -11.12 25.24
N PHE A 113 -3.28 -11.61 24.17
CA PHE A 113 -3.52 -11.19 22.81
C PHE A 113 -4.05 -12.33 21.92
N GLU A 114 -4.97 -11.98 21.01
CA GLU A 114 -5.31 -12.83 19.87
C GLU A 114 -4.15 -12.92 18.88
N PHE A 115 -3.46 -11.79 18.65
CA PHE A 115 -2.23 -11.75 17.87
C PHE A 115 -1.31 -10.61 18.32
N VAL A 116 -0.02 -10.82 18.08
CA VAL A 116 1.06 -9.84 18.22
C VAL A 116 1.91 -9.99 16.95
N GLU A 117 1.98 -8.96 16.13
CA GLU A 117 2.73 -9.02 14.86
C GLU A 117 3.53 -7.76 14.61
N ARG A 118 4.56 -7.86 13.76
CA ARG A 118 5.32 -6.69 13.31
C ARG A 118 4.43 -5.81 12.44
N ASN A 119 4.60 -4.50 12.50
CA ASN A 119 3.91 -3.62 11.57
C ASN A 119 4.55 -3.68 10.18
N TYR A 120 4.07 -4.58 9.32
CA TYR A 120 4.55 -4.72 7.95
C TYR A 120 4.11 -3.52 7.09
N GLY A 121 5.09 -2.86 6.48
CA GLY A 121 4.83 -1.88 5.43
C GLY A 121 4.48 -2.60 4.14
N GLY A 122 3.33 -2.27 3.56
CA GLY A 122 3.09 -2.55 2.15
C GLY A 122 3.97 -1.61 1.32
N SER A 123 4.94 -2.14 0.59
CA SER A 123 5.50 -1.41 -0.55
C SER A 123 4.73 -1.84 -1.78
N SER A 124 4.01 -0.91 -2.40
CA SER A 124 3.76 -1.05 -3.84
C SER A 124 5.13 -1.09 -4.52
N ALA A 125 5.29 -1.98 -5.50
CA ALA A 125 6.57 -2.16 -6.19
C ALA A 125 6.96 -0.96 -7.08
N GLY A 126 6.14 0.09 -7.13
CA GLY A 126 6.46 1.34 -7.80
C GLY A 126 7.33 2.24 -6.92
N SER A 127 8.43 2.75 -7.47
CA SER A 127 8.77 4.15 -7.16
C SER A 127 7.51 5.00 -7.35
N PRO A 128 7.27 6.06 -6.55
CA PRO A 128 6.16 6.97 -6.81
C PRO A 128 6.44 7.66 -8.15
N VAL A 129 5.99 7.01 -9.21
CA VAL A 129 5.75 7.63 -10.50
C VAL A 129 4.36 8.16 -10.29
N GLU A 130 4.25 9.46 -10.08
CA GLU A 130 2.96 10.14 -10.14
C GLU A 130 2.41 9.88 -11.55
N LEU A 131 1.51 8.91 -11.66
CA LEU A 131 0.93 8.48 -12.94
C LEU A 131 -0.23 9.42 -13.29
N THR A 132 0.10 10.71 -13.38
CA THR A 132 -0.85 11.72 -13.85
C THR A 132 -0.97 11.61 -15.37
N PRO A 133 -2.19 11.58 -15.93
CA PRO A 133 -2.38 11.64 -17.37
C PRO A 133 -1.70 12.85 -18.00
N ASP A 134 -1.18 12.65 -19.20
CA ASP A 134 -0.61 13.70 -20.04
C ASP A 134 -1.67 14.49 -20.83
N ASP A 135 -2.96 14.31 -20.49
CA ASP A 135 -4.08 15.06 -21.07
C ASP A 135 -4.00 16.55 -20.67
N PRO A 136 -3.87 17.49 -21.62
CA PRO A 136 -3.84 18.94 -21.34
C PRO A 136 -5.06 19.48 -20.58
N PHE A 137 -6.16 18.74 -20.58
CA PHE A 137 -7.40 19.05 -19.88
C PHE A 137 -7.66 18.17 -18.66
N TYR A 138 -6.70 17.36 -18.20
CA TYR A 138 -6.86 16.52 -17.00
C TYR A 138 -7.35 17.32 -15.78
N GLY A 139 -6.80 18.52 -15.56
CA GLY A 139 -7.26 19.42 -14.48
C GLY A 139 -8.70 19.95 -14.61
N ARG A 140 -9.43 19.59 -15.69
CA ARG A 140 -10.88 19.86 -15.85
C ARG A 140 -11.74 18.62 -15.58
N GLN A 141 -11.12 17.45 -15.43
CA GLN A 141 -11.78 16.17 -15.22
C GLN A 141 -11.93 15.91 -13.72
N TRP A 142 -12.75 16.75 -13.05
CA TRP A 142 -12.94 16.72 -11.59
C TRP A 142 -13.31 15.34 -11.03
N SER A 143 -13.94 14.49 -11.83
CA SER A 143 -14.33 13.14 -11.42
C SER A 143 -13.14 12.19 -11.25
N HIS A 144 -11.97 12.54 -11.77
CA HIS A 144 -10.75 11.74 -11.66
C HIS A 144 -9.82 12.26 -10.58
N TYR A 145 -9.76 13.59 -10.42
CA TYR A 145 -8.96 14.27 -9.40
C TYR A 145 -9.62 15.62 -9.03
N ASN A 146 -9.84 15.85 -7.74
CA ASN A 146 -10.55 17.01 -7.21
C ASN A 146 -9.82 17.63 -6.01
N ASP A 147 -8.92 18.56 -6.32
CA ASP A 147 -8.19 19.40 -5.36
C ASP A 147 -8.98 20.63 -4.87
N GLY A 148 -10.26 20.75 -5.23
CA GLY A 148 -11.07 21.91 -4.89
C GLY A 148 -10.89 23.13 -5.79
N THR A 149 -10.18 23.02 -6.91
CA THR A 149 -9.98 24.14 -7.85
C THR A 149 -11.07 24.27 -8.93
N PHE A 150 -11.96 23.27 -9.03
CA PHE A 150 -13.03 23.27 -10.02
C PHE A 150 -14.04 24.40 -9.81
N PHE A 151 -14.25 25.22 -10.84
CA PHE A 151 -14.92 26.53 -10.72
C PHE A 151 -16.41 26.55 -11.09
N LEU A 152 -16.98 25.44 -11.56
CA LEU A 152 -18.40 25.37 -11.99
C LEU A 152 -19.38 25.05 -10.82
N GLY A 153 -18.90 25.02 -9.59
CA GLY A 153 -19.71 24.77 -8.40
C GLY A 153 -18.97 25.07 -7.10
N THR A 154 -19.52 24.64 -5.97
CA THR A 154 -18.79 24.58 -4.69
C THR A 154 -18.15 23.21 -4.60
N PRO A 155 -16.85 23.07 -4.88
CA PRO A 155 -16.21 21.78 -4.83
C PRO A 155 -16.09 21.31 -3.38
N VAL A 156 -16.23 20.00 -3.19
CA VAL A 156 -15.79 19.31 -1.98
C VAL A 156 -14.48 18.67 -2.37
N ILE A 157 -13.38 19.09 -1.73
CA ILE A 157 -12.06 18.47 -1.93
C ILE A 157 -12.20 16.97 -1.67
N ASP A 158 -11.49 16.13 -2.45
CA ASP A 158 -11.48 14.67 -2.27
C ASP A 158 -12.81 13.98 -2.65
N ALA A 159 -13.71 14.71 -3.31
CA ALA A 159 -14.96 14.15 -3.82
C ALA A 159 -14.81 13.76 -5.30
N ASP A 160 -13.96 12.78 -5.56
CA ASP A 160 -13.72 12.18 -6.88
C ASP A 160 -13.73 10.64 -6.78
N ILE A 161 -13.00 9.92 -7.64
CA ILE A 161 -12.93 8.45 -7.65
C ILE A 161 -11.53 7.91 -7.31
N ASP A 162 -10.62 8.78 -6.86
CA ASP A 162 -9.22 8.45 -6.52
C ASP A 162 -8.49 7.74 -7.68
N LEU A 163 -8.59 8.30 -8.89
CA LEU A 163 -8.12 7.58 -10.09
C LEU A 163 -6.59 7.54 -10.18
N ASP A 164 -5.91 8.62 -9.80
CA ASP A 164 -4.46 8.70 -9.77
C ASP A 164 -3.86 7.73 -8.76
N GLU A 165 -4.44 7.62 -7.56
CA GLU A 165 -4.04 6.61 -6.58
C GLU A 165 -4.31 5.20 -7.08
N ALA A 166 -5.43 4.97 -7.79
CA ALA A 166 -5.71 3.68 -8.39
C ALA A 166 -4.67 3.29 -9.45
N TRP A 167 -4.20 4.24 -10.26
CA TRP A 167 -3.17 4.00 -11.26
C TRP A 167 -1.78 3.77 -10.69
N GLU A 168 -1.47 4.28 -9.48
CA GLU A 168 -0.27 3.86 -8.74
C GLU A 168 -0.28 2.36 -8.38
N VAL A 169 -1.46 1.73 -8.38
CA VAL A 169 -1.62 0.29 -8.13
C VAL A 169 -1.69 -0.51 -9.43
N GLU A 170 -2.56 -0.13 -10.36
CA GLU A 170 -2.78 -0.83 -11.63
C GLU A 170 -3.43 0.10 -12.66
N THR A 171 -2.96 0.03 -13.91
CA THR A 171 -3.49 0.84 -15.04
C THR A 171 -4.40 0.05 -15.97
N GLY A 172 -4.51 -1.25 -15.74
CA GLY A 172 -5.36 -2.18 -16.46
C GLY A 172 -4.55 -3.21 -17.23
N ASP A 173 -5.20 -4.33 -17.54
CA ASP A 173 -4.61 -5.40 -18.32
C ASP A 173 -5.03 -5.27 -19.80
N PRO A 174 -4.09 -5.09 -20.75
CA PRO A 174 -4.40 -4.98 -22.18
C PRO A 174 -5.09 -6.22 -22.77
N SER A 175 -5.09 -7.36 -22.08
CA SER A 175 -5.82 -8.56 -22.49
C SER A 175 -7.31 -8.53 -22.15
N ILE A 176 -7.74 -7.61 -21.28
CA ILE A 176 -9.16 -7.43 -20.94
C ILE A 176 -9.85 -6.62 -22.04
N ILE A 177 -10.89 -7.20 -22.62
CA ILE A 177 -11.72 -6.56 -23.65
C ILE A 177 -13.00 -6.06 -22.99
N VAL A 178 -13.30 -4.76 -23.14
CA VAL A 178 -14.51 -4.11 -22.62
C VAL A 178 -15.49 -3.86 -23.75
N ALA A 179 -16.67 -4.47 -23.69
CA ALA A 179 -17.75 -4.23 -24.64
C ALA A 179 -18.61 -3.02 -24.20
N VAL A 180 -18.74 -2.02 -25.07
CA VAL A 180 -19.58 -0.84 -24.85
C VAL A 180 -20.78 -0.89 -25.80
N LEU A 181 -21.97 -1.12 -25.25
CA LEU A 181 -23.23 -1.18 -26.01
C LEU A 181 -23.88 0.20 -26.06
N ASP A 182 -23.52 0.98 -27.07
CA ASP A 182 -24.04 2.33 -27.33
C ASP A 182 -24.28 2.53 -28.85
N ASN A 183 -24.52 3.75 -29.30
CA ASN A 183 -24.74 4.13 -30.70
C ASN A 183 -23.48 4.02 -31.60
N GLY A 184 -22.41 3.40 -31.09
CA GLY A 184 -21.11 3.27 -31.76
C GLY A 184 -20.05 4.25 -31.26
N VAL A 185 -18.86 4.17 -31.84
CA VAL A 185 -17.69 4.99 -31.50
C VAL A 185 -17.09 5.63 -32.75
N ASN A 186 -16.51 6.83 -32.62
CA ASN A 186 -15.68 7.39 -33.68
C ASN A 186 -14.30 6.72 -33.68
N TYR A 187 -14.14 5.67 -34.48
CA TYR A 187 -12.91 4.89 -34.63
C TYR A 187 -11.68 5.70 -35.04
N ASN A 188 -11.87 6.89 -35.64
CA ASN A 188 -10.77 7.73 -36.12
C ASN A 188 -10.35 8.82 -35.11
N HIS A 189 -10.92 8.82 -33.89
CA HIS A 189 -10.52 9.79 -32.87
C HIS A 189 -9.10 9.50 -32.37
N PRO A 190 -8.19 10.50 -32.27
CA PRO A 190 -6.81 10.28 -31.85
C PRO A 190 -6.65 9.56 -30.51
N GLU A 191 -7.52 9.86 -29.53
CA GLU A 191 -7.50 9.22 -28.19
C GLU A 191 -7.69 7.69 -28.22
N PHE A 192 -8.36 7.16 -29.25
CA PHE A 192 -8.64 5.72 -29.34
C PHE A 192 -7.63 4.95 -30.20
N GLN A 193 -6.57 5.62 -30.69
CA GLN A 193 -5.54 4.97 -31.48
C GLN A 193 -4.87 3.84 -30.68
N GLY A 194 -4.93 2.62 -31.23
CA GLY A 194 -4.39 1.43 -30.57
C GLY A 194 -5.20 0.89 -29.40
N ARG A 195 -6.36 1.50 -29.06
CA ARG A 195 -7.25 1.05 -27.96
C ARG A 195 -8.51 0.33 -28.46
N ILE A 196 -8.86 0.47 -29.74
CA ILE A 196 -9.98 -0.26 -30.33
C ILE A 196 -9.57 -1.72 -30.59
N TRP A 197 -10.28 -2.64 -29.95
CA TRP A 197 -10.15 -4.07 -30.22
C TRP A 197 -10.64 -4.41 -31.64
N ASN A 198 -9.91 -5.30 -32.32
CA ASN A 198 -10.27 -5.80 -33.64
C ASN A 198 -10.43 -7.32 -33.59
N ASN A 199 -11.59 -7.81 -34.01
CA ASN A 199 -11.83 -9.23 -34.15
C ASN A 199 -11.12 -9.78 -35.41
N ALA A 200 -10.07 -10.58 -35.20
CA ALA A 200 -9.30 -11.16 -36.30
C ALA A 200 -10.08 -12.21 -37.12
N GLY A 201 -11.20 -12.71 -36.60
CA GLY A 201 -12.09 -13.65 -37.29
C GLY A 201 -13.07 -12.99 -38.26
N GLU A 202 -13.23 -11.67 -38.21
CA GLU A 202 -14.20 -10.93 -39.04
C GLU A 202 -13.85 -11.00 -40.52
N ILE A 203 -14.86 -11.29 -41.33
CA ILE A 203 -14.80 -11.14 -42.78
C ILE A 203 -15.37 -9.77 -43.14
N PRO A 204 -14.54 -8.82 -43.64
CA PRO A 204 -15.00 -7.47 -43.89
C PRO A 204 -16.18 -7.41 -44.88
N ASN A 205 -17.22 -6.68 -44.49
CA ASN A 205 -18.40 -6.35 -45.33
C ASN A 205 -19.32 -7.53 -45.69
N ASN A 206 -19.28 -8.65 -44.98
CA ASN A 206 -20.25 -9.75 -45.18
C ASN A 206 -21.60 -9.49 -44.46
N GLY A 207 -21.63 -8.58 -43.48
CA GLY A 207 -22.82 -8.28 -42.67
C GLY A 207 -23.21 -9.41 -41.70
N ILE A 208 -22.26 -10.28 -41.37
CA ILE A 208 -22.43 -11.43 -40.47
C ILE A 208 -21.47 -11.25 -39.30
N ASP A 209 -21.89 -11.66 -38.11
CA ASP A 209 -21.06 -11.75 -36.91
C ASP A 209 -20.27 -13.07 -36.96
N ASP A 210 -18.95 -12.99 -37.12
CA ASP A 210 -18.10 -14.15 -37.47
C ASP A 210 -17.41 -14.81 -36.26
N ASP A 211 -17.84 -14.51 -35.03
CA ASP A 211 -17.24 -15.00 -33.77
C ASP A 211 -18.02 -16.11 -33.04
N SER A 212 -18.98 -16.75 -33.72
CA SER A 212 -19.88 -17.79 -33.19
C SER A 212 -19.30 -19.21 -33.15
#